data_AF-A0A5N8XPE4-F1
#
_entry.id   AF-A0A5N8XPE4-F1
#
_cell.length_a   1.000
_cell.length_b   1.000
_cell.length_c   1.000
_cell.angle_alpha   90.00
_cell.angle_beta   90.00
_cell.angle_gamma   90.00
#
_symmetry.space_group_name_H-M   'P 1'
#
loop_
_entity.id
_entity.type
_entity.pdbx_description
1 polymer ?
#
loop_
_entity_poly.entity_id
_entity_poly.type
_entity_poly.pdbx_seq_one_letter_code
_entity_poly.pdbx_strand_id
1 'polypeptide(L)'
;MTGFTADWVIATLDGAEGENWRECADVLYCTLPCPPAEAWLLAGLVLRRYPGCVLALVPRVDGGCVVRVRGGLTAGAAAAATDGAGPVR
;
A
#
# COMPACT_ATOMS: atom_id res chain seq x y z
N MET A 1 -26.49 -12.73 12.11
CA MET A 1 -25.14 -13.16 11.64
C MET A 1 -24.68 -12.12 10.64
N THR A 2 -23.61 -11.37 10.94
CA THR A 2 -22.64 -10.80 9.98
C THR A 2 -21.69 -9.86 10.73
N GLY A 3 -20.79 -10.45 11.50
CA GLY A 3 -19.52 -9.81 11.85
C GLY A 3 -18.44 -10.68 11.25
N PHE A 4 -18.03 -10.41 10.01
CA PHE A 4 -16.74 -10.89 9.54
C PHE A 4 -15.71 -9.90 10.10
N THR A 5 -15.14 -10.20 11.27
CA THR A 5 -13.84 -9.65 11.63
C THR A 5 -12.86 -10.28 10.67
N ALA A 6 -12.54 -9.57 9.60
CA ALA A 6 -11.46 -9.99 8.75
C ALA A 6 -10.16 -9.72 9.53
N ASP A 7 -9.40 -10.77 9.82
CA ASP A 7 -8.07 -10.68 10.40
C ASP A 7 -7.10 -10.34 9.26
N TRP A 8 -6.86 -9.05 9.03
CA TRP A 8 -5.90 -8.60 8.02
C TRP A 8 -4.51 -8.46 8.65
N VAL A 9 -3.51 -9.03 8.01
CA VAL A 9 -2.10 -8.77 8.32
C VAL A 9 -1.60 -7.62 7.43
N ILE A 10 -1.18 -6.53 8.06
CA ILE A 10 -0.68 -5.33 7.39
C ILE A 10 0.80 -5.17 7.72
N ALA A 11 1.63 -5.00 6.69
CA ALA A 11 3.07 -4.85 6.86
C ALA A 11 3.67 -3.79 5.95
N THR A 12 4.75 -3.17 6.42
CA THR A 12 5.54 -2.23 5.62
C THR A 12 6.50 -2.96 4.68
N LEU A 13 6.75 -2.36 3.51
CA LEU A 13 7.74 -2.80 2.54
C LEU A 13 9.15 -2.27 2.83
N ASP A 14 9.30 -1.25 3.69
CA ASP A 14 10.57 -0.53 3.86
C ASP A 14 11.55 -1.17 4.85
N GLY A 15 11.26 -2.35 5.38
CA GLY A 15 12.19 -3.12 6.21
C GLY A 15 13.23 -3.90 5.38
N ALA A 16 14.17 -4.57 6.05
CA ALA A 16 15.30 -5.25 5.44
C ALA A 16 14.91 -6.31 4.37
N GLU A 17 15.81 -6.50 3.40
CA GLU A 17 15.68 -7.58 2.41
C GLU A 17 15.68 -8.96 3.10
N GLY A 18 14.84 -9.89 2.63
CA GLY A 18 14.80 -11.27 3.14
C GLY A 18 13.69 -11.57 4.16
N GLU A 19 12.79 -10.63 4.42
CA GLU A 19 11.58 -10.85 5.24
C GLU A 19 10.53 -11.67 4.47
N ASN A 20 10.78 -12.98 4.32
CA ASN A 20 9.89 -13.91 3.62
C ASN A 20 8.48 -13.91 4.22
N TRP A 21 8.35 -13.65 5.54
CA TRP A 21 7.06 -13.58 6.23
C TRP A 21 6.08 -12.55 5.65
N ARG A 22 6.55 -11.54 4.89
CA ARG A 22 5.69 -10.58 4.18
C ARG A 22 4.79 -11.23 3.14
N GLU A 23 5.09 -12.45 2.70
CA GLU A 23 4.20 -13.22 1.85
C GLU A 23 2.86 -13.56 2.53
N CYS A 24 2.84 -13.56 3.87
CA CYS A 24 1.65 -13.78 4.68
C CYS A 24 0.84 -12.49 4.93
N ALA A 25 1.33 -11.33 4.50
CA ALA A 25 0.63 -10.07 4.68
C ALA A 25 -0.45 -9.90 3.61
N ASP A 26 -1.69 -9.66 4.03
CA ASP A 26 -2.79 -9.32 3.13
C ASP A 26 -2.61 -7.93 2.52
N VAL A 27 -2.03 -7.01 3.29
CA VAL A 27 -1.73 -5.63 2.86
C VAL A 27 -0.25 -5.35 3.00
N LEU A 28 0.35 -4.87 1.91
CA LEU A 28 1.70 -4.33 1.91
C LEU A 28 1.67 -2.86 1.53
N TYR A 29 2.41 -2.03 2.28
CA TYR A 29 2.48 -0.61 2.01
C TYR A 29 3.91 -0.05 2.09
N CYS A 30 4.18 0.99 1.31
CA CYS A 30 5.38 1.80 1.45
C CYS A 30 5.10 3.00 2.36
N THR A 31 6.08 3.42 3.15
CA THR A 31 6.07 4.65 3.96
C THR A 31 6.69 5.82 3.20
N LEU A 32 7.63 5.54 2.30
CA LEU A 32 8.32 6.56 1.52
C LEU A 32 7.54 6.91 0.25
N PRO A 33 7.14 8.17 0.06
CA PRO A 33 6.50 8.61 -1.18
C PRO A 33 7.45 8.52 -2.37
N CYS A 34 6.95 8.09 -3.52
CA CYS A 34 7.72 8.06 -4.76
C CYS A 34 6.99 8.75 -5.93
N PRO A 35 7.67 9.02 -7.06
CA PRO A 35 7.04 9.58 -8.25
C PRO A 35 5.83 8.75 -8.73
N PRO A 36 4.77 9.38 -9.29
CA PRO A 36 3.54 8.68 -9.64
C PRO A 36 3.75 7.43 -10.52
N ALA A 37 4.58 7.54 -11.57
CA ALA A 37 4.86 6.41 -12.46
C ALA A 37 5.55 5.25 -11.72
N GLU A 38 6.45 5.57 -10.80
CA GLU A 38 7.14 4.59 -9.96
C GLU A 38 6.16 3.94 -8.98
N ALA A 39 5.23 4.70 -8.39
CA ALA A 39 4.21 4.18 -7.49
C ALA A 39 3.31 3.13 -8.20
N TRP A 40 2.91 3.40 -9.45
CA TRP A 40 2.14 2.46 -10.26
C TRP A 40 2.93 1.17 -10.57
N LEU A 41 4.19 1.32 -10.93
CA LEU A 41 5.08 0.18 -11.21
C LEU A 41 5.29 -0.65 -9.93
N LEU A 42 5.66 0.00 -8.83
CA LEU A 42 5.95 -0.64 -7.55
C LEU A 42 4.74 -1.39 -7.01
N ALA A 43 3.54 -0.79 -7.03
CA ALA A 43 2.32 -1.48 -6.61
C ALA A 43 2.05 -2.75 -7.43
N GLY A 44 2.40 -2.75 -8.72
CA GLY A 44 2.33 -3.95 -9.57
C GLY A 44 3.40 -5.00 -9.24
N LEU A 45 4.63 -4.56 -8.99
CA LEU A 45 5.74 -5.45 -8.63
C LEU A 45 5.51 -6.13 -7.29
N VAL A 46 4.97 -5.41 -6.30
CA VAL A 46 4.63 -5.96 -4.96
C VAL A 46 3.69 -7.15 -5.09
N LEU A 47 2.59 -7.01 -5.82
CA LEU A 47 1.65 -8.13 -6.00
C LEU A 47 2.24 -9.30 -6.80
N ARG A 48 3.17 -9.03 -7.72
CA ARG A 48 3.89 -10.12 -8.41
C ARG A 48 4.88 -10.83 -7.49
N ARG A 49 5.54 -10.09 -6.60
CA ARG A 49 6.56 -10.60 -5.68
C ARG A 49 5.97 -11.37 -4.51
N TYR A 50 4.85 -10.89 -3.94
CA TYR A 50 4.21 -11.43 -2.75
C TYR A 50 2.84 -12.01 -3.10
N PRO A 51 2.72 -13.31 -3.39
CA PRO A 51 1.47 -13.90 -3.89
C PRO A 51 0.32 -13.88 -2.88
N GLY A 52 0.59 -13.88 -1.57
CA GLY A 52 -0.43 -13.74 -0.52
C GLY A 52 -0.94 -12.31 -0.32
N CYS A 53 -0.22 -11.31 -0.84
CA CYS A 53 -0.66 -9.92 -0.77
C CYS A 53 -1.89 -9.69 -1.66
N VAL A 54 -2.97 -9.22 -1.05
CA VAL A 54 -4.24 -8.87 -1.70
C VAL A 54 -4.27 -7.40 -2.09
N LEU A 55 -3.63 -6.53 -1.31
CA LEU A 55 -3.61 -5.08 -1.53
C LEU A 55 -2.21 -4.49 -1.37
N ALA A 56 -1.76 -3.74 -2.37
CA ALA A 56 -0.55 -2.94 -2.31
C ALA A 56 -0.89 -1.43 -2.26
N LEU A 57 -0.28 -0.69 -1.35
CA LEU A 57 -0.45 0.76 -1.21
C LEU A 57 0.89 1.48 -1.31
N VAL A 58 1.00 2.44 -2.23
CA VAL A 58 2.23 3.20 -2.44
C VAL A 58 1.92 4.69 -2.40
N PRO A 59 2.42 5.46 -1.43
CA PRO A 59 2.25 6.90 -1.39
C PRO A 59 3.00 7.57 -2.54
N ARG A 60 2.43 8.66 -3.04
CA ARG A 60 3.00 9.47 -4.12
C ARG A 60 3.52 10.78 -3.56
N VAL A 61 4.58 11.31 -4.17
CA VAL A 61 5.14 12.62 -3.81
C VAL A 61 4.18 13.79 -4.02
N ASP A 62 3.11 13.61 -4.80
CA ASP A 62 2.03 14.59 -5.00
C ASP A 62 0.99 14.58 -3.87
N GLY A 63 1.24 13.82 -2.79
CA GLY A 63 0.37 13.68 -1.64
C GLY A 63 -0.76 12.66 -1.82
N GLY A 64 -0.92 12.08 -3.01
CA GLY A 64 -1.84 10.97 -3.24
C GLY A 64 -1.24 9.61 -2.90
N CYS A 65 -1.94 8.55 -3.28
CA CYS A 65 -1.41 7.20 -3.26
C CYS A 65 -1.90 6.40 -4.47
N VAL A 66 -1.19 5.32 -4.80
CA VAL A 66 -1.65 4.26 -5.67
C VAL A 66 -2.07 3.09 -4.79
N VAL A 67 -3.28 2.58 -5.02
CA VAL A 67 -3.79 1.36 -4.40
C VAL A 67 -4.03 0.34 -5.49
N ARG A 68 -3.48 -0.85 -5.32
CA ARG A 68 -3.67 -1.97 -6.24
C ARG A 68 -4.23 -3.18 -5.52
N VAL A 69 -5.32 -3.72 -6.03
CA VAL A 69 -5.94 -4.96 -5.52
C VAL A 69 -5.64 -6.11 -6.47
N ARG A 70 -5.25 -7.27 -5.93
CA ARG A 70 -5.04 -8.49 -6.71
C ARG A 70 -6.34 -8.92 -7.39
N GLY A 71 -6.28 -9.15 -8.70
CA GLY A 71 -7.44 -9.55 -9.50
C GLY A 71 -8.53 -8.47 -9.62
N GLY A 72 -8.24 -7.25 -9.16
CA GLY A 72 -9.21 -6.17 -9.08
C GLY A 72 -8.68 -4.83 -9.59
N LEU A 73 -9.35 -3.77 -9.16
CA LEU A 73 -9.06 -2.42 -9.60
C LEU A 73 -7.68 -1.96 -9.11
N THR A 74 -7.02 -1.21 -9.98
CA THR A 74 -5.90 -0.35 -9.57
C THR A 74 -6.36 1.10 -9.67
N ALA A 75 -6.20 1.86 -8.60
CA ALA A 75 -6.68 3.24 -8.51
C ALA A 75 -5.58 4.16 -7.96
N GLY A 76 -5.53 5.37 -8.50
CA GLY A 76 -4.81 6.48 -7.88
C GLY A 76 -5.79 7.30 -7.06
N ALA A 77 -5.57 7.40 -5.75
CA ALA A 77 -6.30 8.33 -4.90
C ALA A 77 -5.51 9.64 -4.82
N ALA A 78 -6.16 10.78 -5.05
CA ALA A 78 -5.56 12.08 -4.81
C ALA A 78 -5.40 12.32 -3.31
N ALA A 79 -4.50 13.22 -2.93
CA ALA A 79 -4.47 13.74 -1.57
C ALA A 79 -5.88 14.27 -1.24
N ALA A 80 -6.48 13.81 -0.15
CA ALA A 80 -7.58 14.57 0.42
C ALA A 80 -6.99 15.92 0.84
N ALA A 81 -7.59 17.03 0.39
CA ALA A 81 -7.28 18.32 0.97
C ALA A 81 -7.59 18.21 2.47
N THR A 82 -6.55 18.14 3.30
CA THR A 82 -6.73 18.24 4.73
C THR A 82 -7.03 19.70 5.01
N ASP A 83 -8.29 20.01 5.29
CA ASP A 83 -8.63 21.26 5.98
C ASP A 83 -7.98 21.18 7.38
N GLY A 84 -6.75 21.69 7.47
CA GLY A 84 -6.05 22.04 8.70
C GLY A 84 -5.85 20.93 9.74
N ALA A 85 -4.78 20.14 9.59
CA ALA A 85 -4.07 19.59 10.75
C ALA A 85 -2.58 19.90 10.56
N GLY A 86 -2.12 20.97 11.22
CA GLY A 86 -0.73 21.43 11.17
C GLY A 86 0.26 20.39 11.72
N PRO A 87 1.55 20.49 11.34
CA PRO A 87 2.54 19.49 11.74
C PRO A 87 2.79 19.57 13.25
N VAL A 88 2.75 18.40 13.91
CA VAL A 88 3.36 18.20 15.22
C VAL A 88 4.87 18.27 14.99
N ARG A 89 5.50 19.27 15.60
CA ARG A 89 6.95 19.52 15.58
C ARG A 89 7.74 18.42 16.27
#